data_AF-A0A539EG90-F1
#
_entry.id   AF-A0A539EG90-F1
#
_cell.length_a   1.000
_cell.length_b   1.000
_cell.length_c   1.000
_cell.angle_alpha   90.00
_cell.angle_beta   90.00
_cell.angle_gamma   90.00
#
_symmetry.space_group_name_H-M   'P 1'
#
loop_
_entity.id
_entity.type
_entity.pdbx_description
1 polymer ?
#
loop_
_entity_poly.entity_id
_entity_poly.type
_entity_poly.pdbx_seq_one_letter_code
_entity_poly.pdbx_strand_id
1 'polypeptide(L)'
;MVDVDSDSQALDAFLATVERRAYRMAYFAVQDRDEALDIVQDAMFALVRRYSGSASEEWPPLFHRILQHRIRDHYRRQKVRAVRPPVAATAGLSTTCLGGARCA
;
A
#
# COMPACT_ATOMS: atom_id res chain seq x y z
N MET A 1 -20.54 29.15 -0.75
CA MET A 1 -19.63 29.54 0.35
C MET A 1 -19.12 28.23 0.90
N VAL A 2 -18.00 27.73 0.36
CA VAL A 2 -17.60 26.31 0.42
C VAL A 2 -16.79 26.04 1.69
N ASP A 3 -17.20 25.04 2.47
CA ASP A 3 -16.65 24.58 3.75
C ASP A 3 -15.24 23.93 3.66
N VAL A 4 -14.26 24.61 3.07
CA VAL A 4 -12.89 24.08 2.87
C VAL A 4 -12.12 23.83 4.18
N ASP A 5 -12.48 24.52 5.26
CA ASP A 5 -11.79 24.41 6.55
C ASP A 5 -12.25 23.17 7.35
N SER A 6 -13.53 22.81 7.26
CA SER A 6 -14.14 21.70 8.00
C SER A 6 -13.58 20.34 7.59
N ASP A 7 -13.39 20.12 6.29
CA ASP A 7 -12.85 18.85 5.77
C ASP A 7 -11.38 18.64 6.19
N SER A 8 -10.60 19.72 6.23
CA SER A 8 -9.20 19.67 6.66
C SER A 8 -9.10 19.33 8.15
N GLN A 9 -9.94 19.94 9.00
CA GLN A 9 -10.00 19.63 10.43
C GLN A 9 -10.48 18.20 10.70
N ALA A 10 -11.46 17.72 9.94
CA ALA A 10 -11.92 16.34 10.03
C ALA A 10 -10.82 15.34 9.63
N LEU A 11 -10.03 15.69 8.60
CA LEU A 11 -8.91 14.86 8.15
C LEU A 11 -7.81 14.78 9.21
N ASP A 12 -7.45 15.91 9.82
CA ASP A 12 -6.46 15.95 10.90
C ASP A 12 -6.90 15.13 12.12
N ALA A 13 -8.17 15.25 12.51
CA ALA A 13 -8.74 14.43 13.58
C ALA A 13 -8.68 12.93 13.23
N PHE A 14 -9.04 12.57 12.00
CA PHE A 14 -8.93 11.19 11.52
C PHE A 14 -7.48 10.69 11.58
N LEU A 15 -6.52 11.45 11.06
CA LEU A 15 -5.09 11.11 11.04
C LEU A 15 -4.55 10.86 12.46
N ALA A 16 -4.89 11.71 13.43
CA ALA A 16 -4.50 11.55 14.82
C ALA A 16 -5.05 10.26 15.46
N THR A 17 -6.26 9.82 15.06
CA THR A 17 -6.81 8.54 15.57
C THR A 17 -6.13 7.33 14.96
N VAL A 18 -5.78 7.37 13.66
CA VAL A 18 -5.20 6.22 12.95
C VAL A 18 -3.71 6.07 13.14
N GLU A 19 -2.97 7.15 13.45
CA GLU A 19 -1.52 7.16 13.65
C GLU A 19 -1.04 6.03 14.57
N ARG A 20 -1.59 5.96 15.79
CA ARG A 20 -1.18 4.96 16.80
C ARG A 20 -1.44 3.53 16.34
N ARG A 21 -2.51 3.31 15.57
CA ARG A 21 -2.86 1.98 15.05
C ARG A 21 -1.97 1.60 13.87
N ALA A 22 -1.75 2.54 12.95
CA ALA A 22 -0.90 2.37 11.78
C ALA A 22 0.55 2.09 12.20
N TYR A 23 1.07 2.85 13.16
CA TYR A 23 2.41 2.66 13.71
C TYR A 23 2.59 1.27 14.30
N ARG A 24 1.64 0.78 15.12
CA ARG A 24 1.73 -0.59 15.65
C ARG A 24 1.75 -1.62 14.52
N MET A 25 0.87 -1.48 13.52
CA MET A 25 0.82 -2.41 12.39
C MET A 25 2.12 -2.43 11.59
N ALA A 26 2.68 -1.26 11.29
CA ALA A 26 3.95 -1.12 10.59
C ALA A 26 5.11 -1.67 11.44
N TYR A 27 5.15 -1.36 12.74
CA TYR A 27 6.17 -1.85 13.65
C TYR A 27 6.15 -3.38 13.80
N PHE A 28 4.97 -4.00 13.89
CA PHE A 28 4.87 -5.47 13.92
C PHE A 28 5.34 -6.11 12.61
N ALA A 29 5.19 -5.42 11.48
CA ALA A 29 5.65 -5.93 10.19
C ALA A 29 7.17 -5.81 10.05
N VAL A 30 7.74 -4.64 10.37
CA VAL A 30 9.14 -4.33 10.04
C VAL A 30 10.11 -4.59 11.20
N GLN A 31 9.62 -4.60 12.43
CA GLN A 31 10.42 -4.68 13.68
C GLN A 31 11.51 -3.62 13.82
N ASP A 32 11.43 -2.55 13.02
CA ASP A 32 12.30 -1.38 13.06
C ASP A 32 11.42 -0.14 13.31
N ARG A 33 11.84 0.70 14.25
CA ARG A 33 11.11 1.91 14.62
C ARG A 33 11.15 2.97 13.53
N ASP A 34 12.32 3.21 12.94
CA ASP A 34 12.52 4.30 11.98
C ASP A 34 11.81 3.97 10.68
N GLU A 35 11.90 2.72 10.23
CA GLU A 35 11.24 2.26 9.03
C GLU A 35 9.71 2.16 9.20
N ALA A 36 9.23 1.79 10.40
CA ALA A 36 7.81 1.82 10.71
C ALA A 36 7.24 3.24 10.68
N LEU A 37 7.98 4.23 11.20
CA LEU A 37 7.59 5.63 11.10
C LEU A 37 7.58 6.10 9.64
N ASP A 38 8.61 5.77 8.87
CA ASP A 38 8.69 6.15 7.45
C ASP A 38 7.47 5.65 6.66
N ILE A 39 7.09 4.37 6.83
CA ILE A 39 5.91 3.77 6.19
C ILE A 39 4.61 4.49 6.56
N VAL A 40 4.42 4.83 7.84
CA VAL A 40 3.21 5.53 8.31
C VAL A 40 3.15 6.93 7.72
N GLN A 41 4.25 7.67 7.75
CA GLN A 41 4.33 9.01 7.18
C GLN A 41 4.05 8.99 5.68
N ASP A 42 4.66 8.04 4.95
CA ASP A 42 4.43 7.85 3.51
C ASP A 42 2.97 7.52 3.16
N ALA A 43 2.28 6.80 4.06
CA ALA A 43 0.88 6.49 3.91
C ALA A 43 -0.01 7.72 4.16
N MET A 44 0.28 8.50 5.20
CA MET A 44 -0.43 9.75 5.51
C MET A 44 -0.25 10.80 4.41
N PHE A 45 0.98 11.01 3.93
CA PHE A 45 1.24 11.94 2.83
C PHE A 45 0.55 11.51 1.52
N ALA A 46 0.54 10.21 1.22
CA ALA A 46 -0.16 9.70 0.04
C ALA A 46 -1.67 9.90 0.13
N LEU A 47 -2.26 9.81 1.33
CA LEU A 47 -3.68 10.10 1.56
C LEU A 47 -3.98 11.58 1.29
N VAL A 48 -3.27 12.49 1.97
CA VAL A 48 -3.48 13.95 1.84
C VAL A 48 -3.26 14.42 0.40
N ARG A 49 -2.23 13.91 -0.30
CA ARG A 49 -1.93 14.35 -1.67
C ARG A 49 -2.96 13.91 -2.72
N ARG A 50 -3.58 12.73 -2.55
CA ARG A 50 -4.48 12.16 -3.57
C ARG A 50 -5.95 12.28 -3.23
N TYR A 51 -6.29 12.39 -1.95
CA TYR A 51 -7.66 12.24 -1.45
C TYR A 51 -8.06 13.38 -0.51
N SER A 52 -7.36 14.52 -0.53
CA SER A 52 -7.74 15.72 0.24
C SER A 52 -9.13 16.27 -0.10
N GLY A 53 -9.67 15.98 -1.28
CA GLY A 53 -11.02 16.37 -1.69
C GLY A 53 -12.05 15.24 -1.62
N SER A 54 -11.72 14.08 -1.05
CA SER A 54 -12.66 12.95 -0.92
C SER A 54 -13.51 13.08 0.35
N ALA A 55 -14.70 12.48 0.35
CA ALA A 55 -15.59 12.49 1.51
C ALA A 55 -14.98 11.75 2.71
N SER A 56 -15.26 12.23 3.93
CA SER A 56 -14.69 11.72 5.18
C SER A 56 -14.98 10.23 5.45
N GLU A 57 -16.06 9.69 4.90
CA GLU A 57 -16.45 8.28 5.04
C GLU A 57 -15.53 7.33 4.24
N GLU A 58 -14.87 7.82 3.19
CA GLU A 58 -14.01 7.01 2.32
C GLU A 58 -12.55 7.00 2.78
N TRP A 59 -12.14 7.91 3.68
CA TRP A 59 -10.76 7.98 4.15
C TRP A 59 -10.28 6.72 4.88
N PRO A 60 -11.06 6.08 5.78
CA PRO A 60 -10.63 4.87 6.47
C PRO A 60 -10.24 3.72 5.52
N PRO A 61 -11.10 3.26 4.58
CA PRO A 61 -10.73 2.16 3.69
C PRO A 61 -9.57 2.52 2.74
N LEU A 62 -9.48 3.78 2.29
CA LEU A 62 -8.38 4.25 1.46
C LEU A 62 -7.05 4.23 2.21
N PHE A 63 -7.03 4.74 3.44
CA PHE A 63 -5.83 4.74 4.28
C PHE A 63 -5.31 3.33 4.53
N HIS A 64 -6.20 2.38 4.88
CA HIS A 64 -5.81 0.99 5.10
C HIS A 64 -5.23 0.35 3.84
N ARG A 65 -5.81 0.62 2.66
CA ARG A 65 -5.27 0.14 1.38
C ARG A 65 -3.88 0.71 1.10
N ILE A 66 -3.68 2.02 1.31
CA ILE A 66 -2.38 2.67 1.12
C ILE A 66 -1.35 2.07 2.07
N LEU A 67 -1.67 1.95 3.37
CA LEU A 67 -0.78 1.40 4.39
C LEU A 67 -0.34 -0.03 4.03
N GLN A 68 -1.28 -0.89 3.66
CA GLN A 68 -0.96 -2.26 3.23
C GLN A 68 -0.06 -2.28 1.99
N HIS A 69 -0.29 -1.37 1.03
CA HIS A 69 0.52 -1.29 -0.17
C HIS A 69 1.95 -0.85 0.16
N ARG A 70 2.12 0.11 1.09
CA ARG A 70 3.43 0.57 1.58
C ARG A 70 4.19 -0.52 2.34
N ILE A 71 3.53 -1.22 3.26
CA ILE A 71 4.13 -2.36 3.99
C ILE A 71 4.63 -3.43 2.99
N ARG A 72 3.81 -3.75 1.97
CA ARG A 72 4.19 -4.73 0.94
C ARG A 72 5.37 -4.26 0.08
N ASP A 73 5.39 -3.00 -0.34
CA ASP A 73 6.52 -2.45 -1.11
C ASP A 73 7.81 -2.46 -0.29
N HIS A 74 7.72 -2.17 1.01
CA HIS A 74 8.84 -2.23 1.92
C HIS A 74 9.45 -3.65 1.99
N TYR A 75 8.64 -4.70 2.16
CA TYR A 75 9.12 -6.09 2.08
C TYR A 75 9.72 -6.45 0.71
N ARG A 76 9.16 -5.91 -0.38
CA ARG A 76 9.70 -6.10 -1.73
C ARG A 76 11.11 -5.50 -1.84
N ARG A 77 11.34 -4.30 -1.30
CA ARG A 77 12.65 -3.63 -1.30
C ARG A 77 13.68 -4.37 -0.45
N GLN A 78 13.29 -4.87 0.71
CA GLN A 78 14.17 -5.71 1.53
C GLN A 78 14.63 -6.97 0.78
N LYS A 79 13.71 -7.65 0.07
CA LYS A 79 14.05 -8.82 -0.75
C LYS A 79 14.96 -8.49 -1.93
N VAL A 80 14.79 -7.33 -2.56
CA VAL A 80 15.65 -6.88 -3.69
C VAL A 80 17.08 -6.61 -3.24
N ARG A 81 17.30 -6.30 -1.94
CA ARG A 81 18.65 -6.15 -1.37
C ARG A 81 19.32 -7.49 -1.07
N ALA A 82 18.54 -8.55 -0.83
CA ALA A 82 19.02 -9.91 -0.59
C ALA A 82 19.17 -10.74 -1.88
N VAL A 83 18.37 -10.49 -2.91
CA VAL A 83 18.54 -11.16 -4.20
C VAL A 83 18.01 -10.27 -5.33
N ARG A 84 18.89 -9.97 -6.27
CA ARG A 84 18.48 -9.80 -7.67
C ARG A 84 19.41 -10.70 -8.49
N PRO A 85 18.83 -11.59 -9.30
CA PRO A 85 19.09 -11.47 -10.72
C PRO A 85 17.91 -10.75 -11.38
N PRO A 86 18.18 -10.00 -12.46
CA PRO A 86 17.18 -9.23 -13.19
C PRO A 86 16.07 -10.12 -13.74
N VAL A 87 14.83 -9.61 -13.70
CA VAL A 87 13.72 -10.19 -14.44
C VAL A 87 14.00 -10.09 -15.95
N ALA A 88 14.34 -11.22 -16.56
CA ALA A 88 14.09 -11.52 -17.96
C ALA A 88 14.19 -13.04 -18.15
N ALA A 89 13.05 -13.73 -18.05
CA ALA A 89 12.90 -15.10 -18.54
C ALA A 89 11.46 -15.26 -19.07
N THR A 90 11.22 -14.72 -20.26
CA THR A 90 10.15 -15.16 -21.14
C THR A 90 10.67 -16.32 -21.99
N ALA A 91 10.45 -17.55 -21.52
CA ALA A 91 10.52 -18.80 -22.29
C ALA A 91 10.01 -19.88 -21.32
N GLY A 92 9.14 -20.81 -21.64
CA GLY A 92 8.46 -21.21 -22.85
C GLY A 92 7.53 -22.35 -22.43
N LEU A 93 6.50 -22.56 -23.25
CA LEU A 93 5.59 -23.70 -23.34
C LEU A 93 5.72 -24.84 -22.30
N SER A 94 4.59 -25.17 -21.67
CA SER A 94 4.03 -26.52 -21.82
C SER A 94 2.53 -26.52 -21.51
N THR A 95 1.70 -26.14 -22.48
CA THR A 95 0.32 -26.65 -22.55
C THR A 95 0.43 -28.07 -23.09
N THR A 96 0.76 -29.01 -22.22
CA THR A 96 0.69 -30.42 -22.57
C THR A 96 -0.77 -30.83 -22.48
N CYS A 97 -1.41 -30.87 -23.66
CA CYS A 97 -2.42 -31.82 -24.07
C CYS A 97 -3.25 -32.47 -22.95
N LEU A 98 -4.44 -31.93 -22.72
CA LEU A 98 -5.57 -32.72 -22.24
C LEU A 98 -6.69 -32.65 -23.28
N GLY A 99 -7.08 -33.82 -23.79
CA GLY A 99 -8.36 -34.02 -24.48
C GLY A 99 -8.28 -33.92 -25.99
N GLY A 100 -8.41 -35.06 -26.67
CA GLY A 100 -8.33 -35.18 -28.12
C GLY A 100 -9.37 -34.34 -28.87
N ALA A 101 -8.91 -33.67 -29.92
CA ALA A 101 -9.72 -33.32 -31.07
C ALA A 101 -8.78 -33.25 -32.29
N ARG A 102 -9.20 -33.91 -33.35
CA ARG A 102 -8.51 -34.03 -34.63
C ARG A 102 -8.52 -32.64 -35.29
N CYS A 103 -7.36 -32.10 -35.65
CA CYS A 103 -7.28 -31.02 -36.63
C CYS A 103 -6.76 -31.61 -37.93
N ALA A 104 -7.61 -31.54 -38.95
CA ALA A 104 -7.35 -31.89 -40.34
C ALA A 104 -6.59 -30.75 -41.06
#